data_AF-A0A7R9II38-F1
#
_entry.id   AF-A0A7R9II38-F1
#
_cell.length_a   1.000
_cell.length_b   1.000
_cell.length_c   1.000
_cell.angle_alpha   90.00
_cell.angle_beta   90.00
_cell.angle_gamma   90.00
#
_symmetry.space_group_name_H-M   'P 1'
#
loop_
_entity.id
_entity.type
_entity.pdbx_description
1 polymer ?
#
loop_
_entity_poly.entity_id
_entity_poly.type
_entity_poly.pdbx_seq_one_letter_code
_entity_poly.pdbx_strand_id
1 'polypeptide(L)'
;MICTSTCREMWENKPTVCYGTRLNPGLEGVWGVGLATRMSDMNRAPGGSDDESWVLCSDAIIRHSNKELAKISPEPQEGDILGVAYDHVELNFYINGKSLESPVSGIRGSVYPVLYVDDGAILDIVLTEFHHEPPPGFDRIMLEQSLL
;
A
#
# COMPACT_ATOMS: atom_id res chain seq x y z
N MET A 1 9.99 6.07 -2.04
CA MET A 1 10.44 4.94 -1.20
C MET A 1 10.93 5.48 0.13
N ILE A 2 10.21 5.25 1.23
CA ILE A 2 10.75 5.48 2.57
C ILE A 2 11.60 4.26 2.87
N CYS A 3 12.89 4.29 2.56
CA CYS A 3 13.77 3.19 2.92
C CYS A 3 15.11 3.71 3.41
N THR A 4 15.24 3.79 4.72
CA THR A 4 16.52 3.89 5.41
C THR A 4 17.07 2.48 5.65
N SER A 5 18.39 2.36 5.77
CA SER A 5 19.11 1.09 5.99
C SER A 5 18.64 0.32 7.22
N THR A 6 18.02 1.00 8.19
CA THR A 6 17.53 0.44 9.45
C THR A 6 16.19 -0.29 9.32
N CYS A 7 15.38 0.01 8.29
CA CYS A 7 14.14 -0.74 8.00
C CYS A 7 14.39 -2.18 7.51
N ARG A 8 15.64 -2.62 7.35
CA ARG A 8 16.01 -3.91 6.74
C ARG A 8 15.87 -5.11 7.68
N GLU A 9 16.25 -4.97 8.96
CA GLU A 9 16.33 -6.13 9.88
C GLU A 9 14.97 -6.56 10.44
N MET A 10 13.99 -5.66 10.51
CA MET A 10 12.63 -5.98 10.96
C MET A 10 11.76 -6.61 9.87
N TRP A 11 12.21 -6.53 8.61
CA TRP A 11 11.44 -6.87 7.40
C TRP A 11 11.34 -8.38 7.11
N GLU A 12 12.19 -9.19 7.75
CA GLU A 12 12.36 -10.61 7.41
C GLU A 12 11.65 -11.57 8.37
N ASN A 13 11.08 -11.10 9.50
CA ASN A 13 10.74 -12.00 10.61
C ASN A 13 9.30 -11.96 11.15
N LYS A 14 8.41 -11.06 10.70
CA LYS A 14 6.99 -11.03 11.13
C LYS A 14 6.04 -10.51 10.03
N PRO A 15 4.78 -10.98 9.97
CA PRO A 15 3.76 -10.40 9.09
C PRO A 15 3.50 -8.97 9.54
N THR A 16 4.01 -7.99 8.80
CA THR A 16 4.04 -6.61 9.27
C THR A 16 3.92 -5.66 8.09
N VAL A 17 2.70 -5.57 7.57
CA VAL A 17 2.28 -4.38 6.84
C VAL A 17 0.86 -4.15 7.28
N CYS A 18 0.64 -3.05 8.00
CA CYS A 18 -0.64 -2.38 8.11
C CYS A 18 -0.28 -0.90 8.11
N TYR A 19 -0.65 -0.19 7.04
CA TYR A 19 -0.58 1.26 7.04
C TYR A 19 -1.86 1.82 6.45
N GLY A 20 -2.28 2.96 6.99
CA GLY A 20 -3.40 3.73 6.48
C GLY A 20 -2.89 4.75 5.47
N THR A 21 -3.66 5.06 4.42
CA THR A 21 -3.55 6.35 3.76
C THR A 21 -4.87 7.07 3.84
N ARG A 22 -4.84 8.38 4.12
CA ARG A 22 -6.02 9.22 4.02
C ARG A 22 -6.10 9.83 2.63
N LEU A 23 -7.27 9.73 1.99
CA LEU A 23 -7.56 10.41 0.74
C LEU A 23 -7.95 11.86 1.02
N ASN A 24 -7.15 12.82 0.54
CA ASN A 24 -7.34 14.26 0.80
C ASN A 24 -8.07 15.00 -0.34
N PRO A 25 -8.69 16.16 -0.06
CA PRO A 25 -9.33 16.99 -1.09
C PRO A 25 -8.39 17.34 -2.25
N GLY A 26 -8.78 16.96 -3.48
CA GLY A 26 -7.95 17.04 -4.69
C GLY A 26 -7.98 15.79 -5.61
N LEU A 27 -8.90 14.85 -5.35
CA LEU A 27 -8.93 13.48 -5.87
C LEU A 27 -9.44 13.28 -7.30
N GLU A 28 -9.41 14.30 -8.15
CA GLU A 28 -9.44 14.06 -9.61
C GLU A 28 -8.07 13.55 -10.13
N GLY A 29 -7.04 13.51 -9.27
CA GLY A 29 -5.69 13.08 -9.62
C GLY A 29 -5.49 11.56 -9.66
N VAL A 30 -4.33 11.16 -10.19
CA VAL A 30 -3.92 9.76 -10.33
C VAL A 30 -3.15 9.33 -9.10
N TRP A 31 -3.55 8.22 -8.48
CA TRP A 31 -2.83 7.66 -7.34
C TRP A 31 -2.83 6.14 -7.34
N GLY A 32 -1.88 5.57 -6.61
CA GLY A 32 -1.81 4.14 -6.34
C GLY A 32 -1.17 3.84 -5.00
N VAL A 33 -1.67 2.82 -4.30
CA VAL A 33 -1.15 2.40 -2.99
C VAL A 33 -0.98 0.90 -2.92
N GLY A 34 0.07 0.41 -2.26
CA GLY A 34 0.27 -1.02 -2.10
C GLY A 34 1.69 -1.40 -1.74
N LEU A 35 2.26 -2.36 -2.47
CA LEU A 35 3.61 -2.86 -2.25
C LEU A 35 4.44 -2.80 -3.52
N ALA A 36 5.74 -2.54 -3.38
CA ALA A 36 6.69 -2.63 -4.47
C ALA A 36 8.07 -3.09 -4.02
N THR A 37 8.81 -3.78 -4.88
CA THR A 37 10.24 -4.03 -4.66
C THR A 37 11.04 -2.75 -4.95
N ARG A 38 12.35 -2.80 -4.71
CA ARG A 38 13.24 -1.68 -5.07
C ARG A 38 13.44 -1.46 -6.56
N MET A 39 13.03 -2.42 -7.38
CA MET A 39 13.20 -2.38 -8.83
C MET A 39 12.02 -1.72 -9.55
N SER A 40 10.95 -1.40 -8.83
CA SER A 40 9.76 -0.76 -9.42
C SER A 40 10.06 0.64 -9.95
N ASP A 41 9.40 0.99 -11.05
CA ASP A 41 9.47 2.31 -11.65
C ASP A 41 8.66 3.32 -10.84
N MET A 42 9.35 4.00 -9.93
CA MET A 42 8.77 5.02 -9.06
C MET A 42 8.41 6.33 -9.77
N ASN A 43 8.71 6.48 -11.06
CA ASN A 43 8.48 7.74 -11.80
C ASN A 43 7.14 7.79 -12.51
N ARG A 44 6.33 6.72 -12.42
CA ARG A 44 5.08 6.60 -13.18
C ARG A 44 3.92 6.17 -12.29
N ALA A 45 3.07 7.12 -11.92
CA ALA A 45 1.78 6.81 -11.30
C ALA A 45 0.83 6.13 -12.31
N PRO A 46 -0.12 5.28 -11.85
CA PRO A 46 -0.36 4.88 -10.46
C PRO A 46 0.50 3.68 -9.99
N GLY A 47 1.52 3.27 -10.76
CA GLY A 47 2.23 2.00 -10.54
C GLY A 47 1.50 0.79 -11.15
N GLY A 48 1.96 -0.43 -10.85
CA GLY A 48 1.32 -1.68 -11.29
C GLY A 48 1.51 -2.04 -12.76
N SER A 49 2.21 -1.20 -13.53
CA SER A 49 2.57 -1.47 -14.93
C SER A 49 3.87 -2.28 -15.09
N ASP A 50 4.63 -2.45 -14.01
CA ASP A 50 5.84 -3.26 -13.93
C ASP A 50 5.61 -4.58 -13.17
N ASP A 51 6.59 -5.47 -13.23
CA ASP A 51 6.58 -6.76 -12.52
C ASP A 51 6.98 -6.61 -11.03
N GLU A 52 7.15 -5.38 -10.55
CA GLU A 52 7.80 -5.08 -9.28
C GLU A 52 6.86 -4.36 -8.31
N SER A 53 5.60 -4.08 -8.70
CA SER A 53 4.60 -3.41 -7.90
C SER A 53 3.21 -4.07 -7.96
N TRP A 54 2.50 -4.03 -6.83
CA TRP A 54 1.15 -4.51 -6.62
C TRP A 54 0.35 -3.40 -5.93
N VAL A 55 -0.55 -2.75 -6.66
CA VAL A 55 -1.17 -1.49 -6.22
C VAL A 55 -2.66 -1.46 -6.45
N LEU A 56 -3.40 -0.92 -5.49
CA LEU A 56 -4.77 -0.42 -5.69
C LEU A 56 -4.69 1.01 -6.23
N CYS A 57 -5.32 1.27 -7.36
CA CYS A 57 -5.28 2.54 -8.09
C CYS A 57 -6.53 3.41 -7.86
N SER A 58 -6.42 4.69 -8.24
CA SER A 58 -7.50 5.69 -8.13
C SER A 58 -8.80 5.36 -8.85
N ASP A 59 -8.72 4.55 -9.89
CA ASP A 59 -9.88 4.02 -10.61
C ASP A 59 -10.42 2.71 -10.01
N ALA A 60 -10.11 2.42 -8.73
CA ALA A 60 -10.59 1.26 -8.01
C ALA A 60 -10.18 -0.09 -8.64
N ILE A 61 -9.04 -0.13 -9.32
CA ILE A 61 -8.50 -1.36 -9.91
C ILE A 61 -7.18 -1.72 -9.24
N ILE A 62 -7.05 -3.00 -8.86
CA ILE A 62 -5.80 -3.58 -8.38
C ILE A 62 -4.97 -4.02 -9.58
N ARG A 63 -3.72 -3.57 -9.66
CA ARG A 63 -2.81 -3.80 -10.79
C ARG A 63 -1.46 -4.38 -10.39
N HIS A 64 -0.92 -5.19 -11.29
CA HIS A 64 0.43 -5.73 -11.27
C HIS A 64 0.81 -6.22 -12.68
N SER A 65 2.06 -6.06 -13.11
CA SER A 65 2.56 -6.58 -14.40
C SER A 65 1.70 -6.10 -15.58
N ASN A 66 1.22 -4.84 -15.52
CA ASN A 66 0.33 -4.24 -16.51
C ASN A 66 -0.99 -5.01 -16.72
N LYS A 67 -1.46 -5.73 -15.68
CA LYS A 67 -2.72 -6.46 -15.68
C LYS A 67 -3.63 -5.97 -14.56
N GLU A 68 -4.92 -5.94 -14.86
CA GLU A 68 -5.98 -5.70 -13.89
C GLU A 68 -6.31 -7.01 -13.19
N LEU A 69 -6.02 -7.08 -11.89
CA LEU A 69 -6.23 -8.27 -11.07
C LEU A 69 -7.67 -8.33 -10.54
N ALA A 70 -8.20 -7.19 -10.12
CA ALA A 70 -9.56 -7.05 -9.61
C ALA A 70 -10.03 -5.59 -9.72
N LYS A 71 -11.34 -5.40 -9.92
CA LYS A 71 -12.04 -4.12 -9.75
C LYS A 71 -12.78 -4.18 -8.41
N ILE A 72 -12.48 -3.25 -7.51
CA ILE A 72 -13.05 -3.24 -6.16
C ILE A 72 -14.36 -2.45 -6.10
N SER A 73 -15.24 -2.84 -5.18
CA SER A 73 -16.47 -2.14 -4.86
C SER A 73 -16.72 -2.23 -3.35
N PRO A 74 -17.01 -1.11 -2.65
CA PRO A 74 -17.18 0.24 -3.20
C PRO A 74 -15.87 0.86 -3.69
N GLU A 75 -15.99 1.84 -4.60
CA GLU A 75 -14.84 2.62 -5.07
C GLU A 75 -14.40 3.61 -3.99
N PRO A 76 -13.09 3.73 -3.69
CA PRO A 76 -12.56 4.71 -2.75
C PRO A 76 -13.02 6.14 -3.05
N GLN A 77 -13.44 6.86 -2.02
CA GLN A 77 -13.89 8.25 -2.11
C GLN A 77 -13.00 9.18 -1.28
N GLU A 78 -13.11 10.47 -1.54
CA GLU A 78 -12.49 11.50 -0.70
C GLU A 78 -12.85 11.35 0.77
N GLY A 79 -11.84 11.47 1.63
CA GLY A 79 -11.97 11.29 3.06
C GLY A 79 -11.87 9.84 3.53
N ASP A 80 -11.91 8.86 2.62
CA ASP A 80 -11.71 7.46 2.99
C ASP A 80 -10.28 7.20 3.47
N ILE A 81 -10.19 6.18 4.33
CA ILE A 81 -8.93 5.67 4.84
C ILE A 81 -8.69 4.30 4.23
N LEU A 82 -7.68 4.19 3.38
CA LEU A 82 -7.26 2.93 2.79
C LEU A 82 -6.30 2.21 3.72
N GLY A 83 -6.60 0.96 4.05
CA GLY A 83 -5.68 0.07 4.76
C GLY A 83 -5.01 -0.90 3.80
N VAL A 84 -3.72 -1.18 4.03
CA VAL A 84 -2.94 -2.16 3.26
C VAL A 84 -2.36 -3.19 4.23
N ALA A 85 -2.76 -4.46 4.10
CA ALA A 85 -2.29 -5.55 4.95
C ALA A 85 -1.50 -6.61 4.17
N TYR A 86 -0.33 -7.05 4.65
CA TYR A 86 0.46 -8.10 4.00
C TYR A 86 1.22 -8.99 4.98
N ASP A 87 1.14 -10.30 4.79
CA ASP A 87 1.67 -11.34 5.69
C ASP A 87 2.71 -12.27 5.05
N HIS A 88 3.30 -11.85 3.93
CA HIS A 88 4.16 -12.65 3.05
C HIS A 88 3.45 -13.68 2.15
N VAL A 89 2.16 -13.93 2.35
CA VAL A 89 1.35 -14.84 1.51
C VAL A 89 0.36 -14.03 0.68
N GLU A 90 -0.41 -13.15 1.32
CA GLU A 90 -1.48 -12.37 0.70
C GLU A 90 -1.41 -10.88 1.05
N LEU A 91 -1.63 -10.04 0.05
CA LEU A 91 -1.85 -8.60 0.17
C LEU A 91 -3.34 -8.31 0.13
N ASN A 92 -3.85 -7.68 1.18
CA ASN A 92 -5.25 -7.31 1.34
C ASN A 92 -5.39 -5.79 1.44
N PHE A 93 -6.46 -5.27 0.83
CA PHE A 93 -6.81 -3.86 0.88
C PHE A 93 -8.11 -3.64 1.65
N TYR A 94 -8.20 -2.51 2.33
CA TYR A 94 -9.32 -2.15 3.19
C TYR A 94 -9.77 -0.73 2.89
N ILE A 95 -11.07 -0.46 3.02
CA ILE A 95 -11.62 0.90 3.05
C ILE A 95 -12.32 1.09 4.39
N ASN A 96 -11.91 2.12 5.14
CA ASN A 96 -12.48 2.47 6.45
C ASN A 96 -12.53 1.27 7.41
N GLY A 97 -11.45 0.48 7.43
CA GLY A 97 -11.31 -0.72 8.26
C GLY A 97 -12.03 -1.97 7.76
N LYS A 98 -12.75 -1.91 6.63
CA LYS A 98 -13.45 -3.07 6.05
C LYS A 98 -12.65 -3.66 4.89
N SER A 99 -12.49 -4.98 4.89
CA SER A 99 -11.80 -5.69 3.81
C SER A 99 -12.56 -5.54 2.49
N LEU A 100 -11.82 -5.46 1.39
CA LEU A 100 -12.35 -5.46 0.02
C LEU A 100 -12.50 -6.87 -0.57
N GLU A 101 -12.19 -7.91 0.20
CA GLU A 101 -12.37 -9.33 -0.17
C GLU A 101 -11.71 -9.71 -1.51
N SER A 102 -10.64 -9.01 -1.87
CA SER A 102 -9.90 -9.19 -3.13
C SER A 102 -8.38 -9.36 -2.86
N PRO A 103 -7.97 -10.45 -2.17
CA PRO A 103 -6.56 -10.67 -1.84
C PRO A 103 -5.70 -10.87 -3.08
N VAL A 104 -4.49 -10.35 -3.05
CA VAL A 104 -3.45 -10.57 -4.07
C VAL A 104 -2.39 -11.50 -3.51
N SER A 105 -2.14 -12.61 -4.19
CA SER A 105 -1.14 -13.61 -3.81
C SER A 105 0.04 -13.65 -4.78
N GLY A 106 1.06 -14.45 -4.46
CA GLY A 106 2.20 -14.67 -5.35
C GLY A 106 3.19 -13.51 -5.42
N ILE A 107 3.16 -12.61 -4.44
CA ILE A 107 4.12 -11.53 -4.27
C ILE A 107 5.49 -12.11 -3.93
N ARG A 108 6.53 -11.64 -4.63
CA ARG A 108 7.90 -12.19 -4.52
C ARG A 108 8.91 -11.09 -4.22
N GLY A 109 9.98 -11.50 -3.55
CA GLY A 109 11.09 -10.63 -3.20
C GLY A 109 10.81 -9.76 -1.98
N SER A 110 11.78 -8.91 -1.63
CA SER A 110 11.64 -7.93 -0.56
C SER A 110 10.83 -6.73 -1.05
N VAL A 111 9.59 -6.62 -0.57
CA VAL A 111 8.63 -5.59 -0.95
C VAL A 111 8.43 -4.56 0.15
N TYR A 112 8.16 -3.31 -0.22
CA TYR A 112 7.99 -2.17 0.68
C TYR A 112 6.67 -1.45 0.39
N PRO A 113 6.04 -0.80 1.39
CA PRO A 113 4.97 0.17 1.17
C PRO A 113 5.32 1.16 0.07
N VAL A 114 4.39 1.34 -0.86
CA VAL A 114 4.54 2.28 -1.96
C VAL A 114 3.28 3.12 -2.11
N LEU A 115 3.50 4.40 -2.38
CA LEU A 115 2.46 5.36 -2.74
C LEU A 115 2.93 6.06 -4.03
N TYR A 116 2.02 6.13 -4.98
CA TYR A 116 2.14 6.88 -6.23
C TYR A 116 1.12 8.01 -6.20
N VAL A 117 1.55 9.20 -6.61
CA VAL A 117 0.68 10.37 -6.76
C VAL A 117 1.09 11.13 -8.01
N ASP A 118 0.10 11.59 -8.77
CA ASP A 118 0.24 12.45 -9.94
C ASP A 118 -1.06 13.24 -10.14
N ASP A 119 -1.09 14.16 -11.10
CA ASP A 119 -2.25 15.01 -11.43
C ASP A 119 -2.85 15.72 -10.20
N GLY A 120 -1.98 16.17 -9.29
CA GLY A 120 -2.39 16.92 -8.09
C GLY A 120 -2.97 16.08 -6.96
N ALA A 121 -2.95 14.74 -7.05
CA ALA A 121 -3.36 13.86 -5.96
C ALA A 121 -2.50 14.08 -4.70
N ILE A 122 -3.15 14.05 -3.53
CA ILE A 122 -2.50 14.17 -2.22
C ILE A 122 -2.90 12.99 -1.35
N LEU A 123 -1.90 12.28 -0.83
CA LEU A 123 -2.07 11.15 0.08
C LEU A 123 -1.28 11.36 1.37
N ASP A 124 -1.94 11.22 2.52
CA ASP A 124 -1.27 11.23 3.82
C ASP A 124 -1.06 9.79 4.31
N ILE A 125 0.20 9.39 4.48
CA ILE A 125 0.55 8.09 5.03
C ILE A 125 0.44 8.09 6.56
N VAL A 126 -0.20 7.07 7.12
CA VAL A 126 -0.33 6.82 8.56
C VAL A 126 0.33 5.49 8.88
N LEU A 127 1.38 5.51 9.71
CA LEU A 127 2.20 4.34 10.06
C LEU A 127 2.07 3.90 11.52
N THR A 128 1.52 4.75 12.39
CA THR A 128 1.54 4.52 13.85
C THR A 128 0.16 4.65 14.49
N GLU A 129 -0.46 5.83 14.38
CA GLU A 129 -1.74 6.16 15.01
C GLU A 129 -2.87 5.91 14.02
N PHE A 130 -3.19 4.62 13.82
CA PHE A 130 -4.23 4.24 12.87
C PHE A 130 -5.62 4.67 13.33
N HIS A 131 -6.44 5.10 12.38
CA HIS A 131 -7.85 5.45 12.61
C HIS A 131 -8.73 4.20 12.74
N HIS A 132 -8.26 3.06 12.23
CA HIS A 132 -8.89 1.75 12.32
C HIS A 132 -7.87 0.76 12.86
N GLU A 133 -8.31 -0.17 13.70
CA GLU A 133 -7.42 -1.19 14.24
C GLU A 133 -6.89 -2.10 13.12
N PRO A 134 -5.62 -2.54 13.19
CA PRO A 134 -5.10 -3.56 12.30
C PRO A 134 -5.97 -4.84 12.34
N PRO A 135 -6.12 -5.55 11.22
CA PRO A 135 -6.79 -6.84 11.20
C PRO A 135 -6.12 -7.84 12.17
N PRO A 136 -6.87 -8.85 12.68
CA PRO A 136 -6.31 -9.84 13.59
C PRO A 136 -5.05 -10.52 13.02
N GLY A 137 -3.98 -10.57 13.80
CA GLY A 137 -2.70 -11.17 13.40
C GLY A 137 -1.74 -10.21 12.69
N PHE A 138 -2.16 -8.97 12.41
CA PHE A 138 -1.32 -7.92 11.86
C PHE A 138 -0.95 -6.90 12.95
N ASP A 139 0.21 -6.30 12.79
CA ASP A 139 0.69 -5.19 13.62
C ASP A 139 1.21 -4.05 12.73
N ARG A 140 1.37 -2.87 13.32
CA ARG A 140 1.89 -1.69 12.64
C ARG A 140 3.30 -1.92 12.14
N ILE A 141 3.66 -1.21 11.08
CA ILE A 141 5.06 -1.14 10.63
C ILE A 141 5.89 -0.50 11.72
N MET A 142 6.88 -1.24 12.21
CA MET A 142 7.84 -0.73 13.18
C MET A 142 8.88 0.11 12.46
N LEU A 143 8.94 1.40 12.80
CA LEU A 143 9.98 2.31 12.34
C LEU A 143 11.10 2.32 13.38
N GLU A 144 12.21 1.64 13.09
CA GLU A 144 13.41 1.82 13.90
C GLU A 144 14.13 3.11 13.52
N GLN A 145 14.29 4.00 14.50
CA GLN A 145 15.28 5.07 14.40
C GLN A 145 16.64 4.48 14.75
N SER A 146 17.60 4.51 13.82
CA SER A 146 19.01 4.36 14.21
C SER A 146 19.36 5.55 15.10
N LEU A 147 19.45 5.30 16.41
CA LEU A 147 20.15 6.17 17.33
C LEU A 147 21.64 6.03 16.99
N LEU A 148 22.13 6.95 16.16
CA LEU A 148 23.57 7.18 16.01
C LEU A 148 24.19 7.53 17.37
#